data_AF-A0A6P4A6C9-F1
#
_entry.id   AF-A0A6P4A6C9-F1
#
_cell.length_a   1.000
_cell.length_b   1.000
_cell.length_c   1.000
_cell.angle_alpha   90.00
_cell.angle_beta   90.00
_cell.angle_gamma   90.00
#
_symmetry.space_group_name_H-M   'P 1'
#
loop_
_entity.id
_entity.type
_entity.pdbx_description
1 polymer ?
#
loop_
_entity_poly.entity_id
_entity_poly.type
_entity_poly.pdbx_seq_one_letter_code
_entity_poly.pdbx_strand_id
1 'polypeptide(L)'
;MGASESTLSSSQRHVDQITTVSERSQVADPILERLKSLKISSPILTSPPTESSLTDILVRKPSSSSAPGIVDPKVLLELFSMYRDYQEEKTQKIRKNQEEIENKIEIADALAIKLLQRLNHSVSAMKTTSQHLSEVHALQVDIGVLKGRLTEVISNCDALCKRIAVEGPESLRSSVKPFSVTTVDPEIRSGSSSLQRVSNKIPPSTET
;
A
#
# COMPACT_ATOMS: atom_id res chain seq x y z
N MET A 1 27.92 26.13 -21.78
CA MET A 1 27.69 25.04 -22.74
C MET A 1 26.67 24.09 -22.14
N GLY A 2 25.54 23.90 -22.83
CA GLY A 2 24.71 22.68 -22.80
C GLY A 2 23.78 22.48 -21.60
N ALA A 3 22.55 23.00 -21.70
CA ALA A 3 21.37 22.40 -21.07
C ALA A 3 20.66 21.52 -22.12
N SER A 4 20.16 20.35 -21.72
CA SER A 4 19.34 19.48 -22.57
C SER A 4 18.03 19.12 -21.86
N GLU A 5 17.03 19.96 -22.13
CA GLU A 5 15.72 19.65 -22.72
C GLU A 5 14.92 18.44 -22.20
N SER A 6 13.88 18.75 -21.41
CA SER A 6 12.70 17.92 -21.18
C SER A 6 11.65 18.25 -22.26
N THR A 7 11.25 17.26 -23.06
CA THR A 7 10.24 17.39 -24.11
C THR A 7 8.83 17.32 -23.52
N LEU A 8 8.22 18.48 -23.26
CA LEU A 8 6.77 18.59 -23.12
C LEU A 8 6.18 18.91 -24.49
N SER A 9 5.37 18.00 -25.02
CA SER A 9 4.61 18.17 -26.26
C SER A 9 3.74 19.42 -26.21
N SER A 10 4.21 20.46 -26.88
CA SER A 10 3.42 21.60 -27.31
C SER A 10 2.81 21.28 -28.67
N SER A 11 1.50 21.02 -28.70
CA SER A 11 0.70 21.26 -29.90
C SER A 11 -0.69 21.72 -29.50
N GLN A 12 -0.82 23.02 -29.24
CA GLN A 12 -1.63 23.94 -30.05
C GLN A 12 -1.78 25.25 -29.28
N ARG A 13 -1.22 26.31 -29.88
CA ARG A 13 -1.58 27.69 -29.54
C ARG A 13 -3.09 27.82 -29.74
N HIS A 14 -3.82 28.15 -28.68
CA HIS A 14 -5.07 28.86 -28.82
C HIS A 14 -5.03 30.06 -27.88
N VAL A 15 -5.18 31.22 -28.52
CA VAL A 15 -5.37 32.55 -27.96
C VAL A 15 -6.40 32.50 -26.82
N ASP A 16 -6.14 33.19 -25.72
CA ASP A 16 -7.12 33.48 -24.68
C ASP A 16 -8.35 34.16 -25.32
N GLN A 17 -9.35 33.35 -25.65
CA GLN A 17 -10.62 33.78 -26.21
C GLN A 17 -11.66 33.60 -25.12
N ILE A 18 -12.16 34.72 -24.57
CA ILE A 18 -13.27 34.72 -23.62
C ILE A 18 -14.45 34.02 -24.29
N THR A 19 -14.73 32.79 -23.88
CA THR A 19 -15.86 32.01 -24.39
C THR A 19 -17.09 32.42 -23.59
N THR A 20 -17.94 33.26 -24.16
CA THR A 20 -19.27 33.54 -23.61
C THR A 20 -20.15 32.31 -23.81
N VAL A 21 -20.74 31.80 -22.72
CA VAL A 21 -21.66 30.65 -22.72
C VAL A 21 -22.90 31.01 -23.57
N SER A 22 -22.96 30.50 -24.81
CA SER A 22 -24.04 30.80 -25.75
C SER A 22 -25.31 29.98 -25.53
N GLU A 23 -25.26 28.93 -24.70
CA GLU A 23 -26.38 28.00 -24.53
C GLU A 23 -26.65 27.76 -23.05
N ARG A 24 -27.76 28.32 -22.57
CA ARG A 24 -28.28 28.08 -21.22
C ARG A 24 -29.02 26.75 -21.26
N SER A 25 -28.45 25.70 -20.67
CA SER A 25 -29.14 24.41 -20.53
C SER A 25 -30.50 24.63 -19.89
N GLN A 26 -31.56 24.24 -20.60
CA GLN A 26 -32.96 24.35 -20.21
C GLN A 26 -33.36 23.31 -19.15
N VAL A 27 -32.40 22.89 -18.33
CA VAL A 27 -32.63 22.03 -17.16
C VAL A 27 -33.00 22.98 -16.04
N ALA A 28 -34.25 22.92 -15.58
CA ALA A 28 -34.72 23.69 -14.44
C ALA A 28 -33.78 23.40 -13.26
N ASP A 29 -33.24 24.46 -12.66
CA ASP A 29 -32.39 24.35 -11.49
C ASP A 29 -33.15 23.54 -10.41
N PRO A 30 -32.61 22.40 -9.95
CA PRO A 30 -33.28 21.54 -8.97
C PRO A 30 -33.60 22.28 -7.66
N ILE A 31 -32.87 23.35 -7.35
CA ILE A 31 -33.17 24.24 -6.22
C ILE A 31 -34.42 25.08 -6.53
N LEU A 32 -34.52 25.62 -7.75
CA LEU A 32 -35.67 26.42 -8.19
C LEU A 32 -36.95 25.58 -8.26
N GLU A 33 -36.84 24.31 -8.67
CA GLU A 33 -37.96 23.37 -8.70
C GLU A 33 -38.42 22.98 -7.28
N ARG A 34 -37.47 22.81 -6.35
CA ARG A 34 -37.78 22.63 -4.92
C ARG A 34 -38.43 23.87 -4.30
N LEU A 35 -37.95 25.07 -4.63
CA LEU A 35 -38.55 26.33 -4.19
C LEU A 35 -39.98 26.51 -4.72
N LYS A 36 -40.25 26.11 -5.97
CA LYS A 36 -41.62 26.10 -6.52
C LYS A 36 -42.52 25.03 -5.89
N SER A 37 -41.96 23.93 -5.43
CA SER A 37 -42.69 22.82 -4.79
C SER A 37 -43.00 23.06 -3.31
N LEU A 38 -42.38 24.07 -2.69
CA LEU A 38 -42.66 24.47 -1.32
C LEU A 38 -44.08 25.05 -1.21
N LYS A 39 -44.98 24.32 -0.54
CA LYS A 39 -46.29 24.84 -0.16
C LYS A 39 -46.09 25.93 0.89
N ILE A 40 -46.45 27.16 0.56
CA ILE A 40 -46.52 28.27 1.52
C ILE A 40 -47.50 27.86 2.61
N SER A 41 -47.00 27.56 3.81
CA SER A 41 -47.82 27.31 4.98
C SER A 41 -48.65 28.57 5.28
N SER A 42 -49.83 28.39 5.87
CA SER A 42 -50.65 29.52 6.31
C SER A 42 -49.79 30.52 7.10
N PRO A 43 -49.89 31.82 6.79
CA PRO A 43 -49.07 32.84 7.43
C PRO A 43 -49.24 32.77 8.94
N ILE A 44 -48.12 32.87 9.66
CA ILE A 44 -48.10 32.89 11.14
C ILE A 44 -48.89 34.10 11.67
N LEU A 45 -49.01 35.15 10.86
CA LEU A 45 -49.78 36.35 11.16
C LEU A 45 -51.24 36.17 10.74
N THR A 46 -52.14 36.26 11.72
CA THR A 46 -53.59 36.09 11.58
C THR A 46 -54.31 37.27 10.91
N SER A 47 -53.61 38.32 10.51
CA SER A 47 -54.17 39.47 9.78
C SER A 47 -53.19 40.00 8.73
N PRO A 48 -53.66 40.40 7.54
CA PRO A 48 -52.82 41.03 6.53
C PRO A 48 -52.28 42.38 7.03
N PRO A 49 -51.00 42.71 6.80
CA PRO A 49 -50.49 44.04 7.12
C PRO A 49 -51.22 45.09 6.26
N THR A 50 -51.80 46.10 6.90
CA THR A 50 -52.61 47.18 6.29
C THR A 50 -51.77 48.20 5.49
N GLU A 51 -50.58 47.81 5.02
CA GLU A 51 -49.56 48.72 4.51
C GLU A 51 -49.56 48.70 2.98
N SER A 52 -49.95 49.80 2.34
CA SER A 52 -50.11 49.90 0.88
C SER A 52 -48.87 50.40 0.12
N SER A 53 -47.75 50.70 0.79
CA SER A 53 -46.55 51.24 0.12
C SER A 53 -45.23 50.93 0.83
N LEU A 54 -44.19 50.56 0.05
CA LEU A 54 -42.83 50.27 0.52
C LEU A 54 -42.13 51.48 1.17
N THR A 55 -42.51 52.69 0.79
CA THR A 55 -41.97 53.93 1.39
C THR A 55 -42.46 54.15 2.82
N ASP A 56 -43.66 53.69 3.18
CA ASP A 56 -44.17 53.75 4.56
C ASP A 56 -43.41 52.82 5.51
N ILE A 57 -42.83 51.73 4.99
CA ILE A 57 -42.04 50.78 5.76
C ILE A 57 -40.64 51.35 6.07
N LEU A 58 -40.02 52.04 5.12
CA LEU A 58 -38.64 52.56 5.25
C LEU A 58 -38.54 53.82 6.11
N VAL A 59 -39.59 54.65 6.14
CA VAL A 59 -39.57 55.96 6.83
C VAL A 59 -40.15 55.88 8.26
N ARG A 60 -40.67 54.72 8.67
CA ARG A 60 -41.25 54.56 10.00
C ARG A 60 -40.19 54.58 11.10
N LYS A 61 -40.03 55.76 11.71
CA LYS A 61 -39.62 55.95 13.10
C LYS A 61 -40.44 54.97 13.97
N PRO A 62 -39.85 54.18 14.89
CA PRO A 62 -40.57 53.11 15.57
C PRO A 62 -41.76 53.72 16.33
N SER A 63 -42.96 53.56 15.78
CA SER A 63 -44.19 53.93 16.45
C SER A 63 -44.28 53.06 17.70
N SER A 64 -44.35 53.71 18.86
CA SER A 64 -44.75 53.11 20.14
C SER A 64 -46.14 52.50 20.02
N SER A 65 -46.22 51.32 19.43
CA SER A 65 -47.34 50.39 19.49
C SER A 65 -46.74 49.00 19.23
N SER A 66 -45.90 48.58 20.16
CA SER A 66 -45.52 47.18 20.28
C SER A 66 -46.74 46.45 20.85
N ALA A 67 -47.71 46.08 20.00
CA ALA A 67 -48.41 44.84 20.26
C ALA A 67 -47.33 43.76 20.07
N PRO A 68 -46.81 43.20 21.17
CA PRO A 68 -45.71 42.27 21.05
C PRO A 68 -46.33 41.06 20.36
N GLY A 69 -45.82 40.70 19.18
CA GLY A 69 -45.98 39.35 18.67
C GLY A 69 -45.25 38.44 19.65
N ILE A 70 -45.85 38.22 20.83
CA ILE A 70 -45.33 37.36 21.88
C ILE A 70 -45.45 35.98 21.30
N VAL A 71 -44.34 35.53 20.71
CA VAL A 71 -44.10 34.09 20.53
C VAL A 71 -44.31 33.48 21.91
N ASP A 72 -45.21 32.49 22.00
CA ASP A 72 -45.50 31.84 23.27
C ASP A 72 -44.17 31.41 23.91
N PRO A 73 -43.81 31.94 25.10
CA PRO A 73 -42.56 31.62 25.77
C PRO A 73 -42.33 30.12 25.95
N LYS A 74 -43.40 29.31 26.02
CA LYS A 74 -43.31 27.85 26.08
C LYS A 74 -42.78 27.25 24.78
N VAL A 75 -43.29 27.68 23.63
CA VAL A 75 -42.84 27.21 22.31
C VAL A 75 -41.38 27.60 22.07
N LEU A 76 -40.99 28.80 22.51
CA LEU A 76 -39.60 29.24 22.43
C LEU A 76 -38.67 28.38 23.30
N LEU A 77 -39.08 28.06 24.52
CA LEU A 77 -38.31 27.19 25.42
C LEU A 77 -38.20 25.76 24.86
N GLU A 78 -39.27 25.22 24.29
CA GLU A 78 -39.29 23.92 23.62
C GLU A 78 -38.34 23.90 22.42
N LEU A 79 -38.35 24.94 21.58
CA LEU A 79 -37.44 25.06 20.45
C LEU A 79 -35.97 25.12 20.88
N PHE A 80 -35.65 25.88 21.94
CA PHE A 80 -34.31 25.90 22.51
C PHE A 80 -33.91 24.56 23.12
N SER A 81 -34.85 23.85 23.75
CA SER A 81 -34.60 22.50 24.25
C SER A 81 -34.30 21.53 23.11
N MET A 82 -35.14 21.50 22.07
CA MET A 82 -34.96 20.65 20.90
C MET A 82 -33.65 20.96 20.16
N TYR A 83 -33.29 22.24 20.05
CA TYR A 83 -32.01 22.66 19.47
C TYR A 83 -30.80 22.20 20.32
N ARG A 84 -30.87 22.36 21.64
CA ARG A 84 -29.81 21.91 22.56
C ARG A 84 -29.63 20.39 22.48
N ASP A 85 -30.73 19.65 22.47
CA ASP A 85 -30.68 18.18 22.41
C ASP A 85 -30.14 17.70 21.05
N TYR A 86 -30.50 18.38 19.96
CA TYR A 86 -29.90 18.16 18.63
C TYR A 86 -28.38 18.43 18.64
N GLN A 87 -27.93 19.52 19.26
CA GLN A 87 -26.50 19.86 19.35
C GLN A 87 -25.72 18.85 20.20
N GLU A 88 -26.31 18.37 21.29
CA GLU A 88 -25.70 17.30 22.10
C GLU A 88 -25.58 16.02 21.29
N GLU A 89 -26.62 15.60 20.56
CA GLU A 89 -26.60 14.43 19.70
C GLU A 89 -25.50 14.54 18.62
N LYS A 90 -25.38 15.71 17.97
CA LYS A 90 -24.31 15.95 16.98
C LYS A 90 -22.92 15.85 17.62
N THR A 91 -22.74 16.44 18.80
CA THR A 91 -21.48 16.41 19.54
C THR A 91 -21.10 14.97 19.93
N GLN A 92 -22.05 14.19 20.44
CA GLN A 92 -21.83 12.78 20.79
C GLN A 92 -21.46 11.95 19.56
N LYS A 93 -22.12 12.17 18.42
CA LYS A 93 -21.79 11.47 17.17
C LYS A 93 -20.38 11.80 16.67
N ILE A 94 -20.00 13.08 16.70
CA ILE A 94 -18.64 13.52 16.33
C ILE A 94 -17.62 12.89 17.27
N ARG A 95 -17.86 12.93 18.58
CA ARG A 95 -16.98 12.35 19.58
C ARG A 95 -16.76 10.86 19.36
N LYS A 96 -17.83 10.09 19.16
CA LYS A 96 -17.75 8.64 18.93
C LYS A 96 -16.97 8.32 17.65
N ASN A 97 -17.21 9.07 16.57
CA ASN A 97 -16.45 8.90 15.34
C ASN A 97 -14.96 9.24 15.53
N GLN A 98 -14.66 10.28 16.28
CA GLN A 98 -13.28 10.68 16.57
C GLN A 98 -12.53 9.59 17.36
N GLU A 99 -13.18 9.00 18.36
CA GLU A 99 -12.64 7.89 19.15
C GLU A 99 -12.40 6.64 18.29
N GLU A 100 -13.31 6.31 17.36
CA GLU A 100 -13.10 5.19 16.43
C GLU A 100 -11.91 5.45 15.48
N ILE A 101 -11.76 6.68 15.00
CA ILE A 101 -10.65 7.08 14.13
C ILE A 101 -9.32 7.00 14.88
N GLU A 102 -9.27 7.50 16.12
CA GLU A 102 -8.07 7.46 16.96
C GLU A 102 -7.63 6.01 17.21
N ASN A 103 -8.55 5.12 17.60
CA ASN A 103 -8.26 3.70 17.76
C ASN A 103 -7.72 3.05 16.46
N LYS A 104 -8.27 3.39 15.30
CA LYS A 104 -7.78 2.88 14.00
C LYS A 104 -6.38 3.40 13.69
N ILE A 105 -6.07 4.66 14.02
CA ILE A 105 -4.75 5.25 13.84
C ILE A 105 -3.73 4.53 14.73
N GLU A 106 -4.03 4.30 16.00
CA GLU A 106 -3.14 3.58 16.92
C GLU A 106 -2.82 2.16 16.43
N ILE A 107 -3.84 1.43 15.98
CA ILE A 107 -3.65 0.07 15.42
C ILE A 107 -2.81 0.13 14.14
N ALA A 108 -3.07 1.09 13.26
CA ALA A 108 -2.32 1.25 12.01
C ALA A 108 -0.85 1.59 12.28
N ASP A 109 -0.56 2.46 13.25
CA ASP A 109 0.80 2.83 13.63
C ASP A 109 1.56 1.63 14.23
N ALA A 110 0.93 0.91 15.17
CA ALA A 110 1.50 -0.30 15.75
C ALA A 110 1.79 -1.38 14.69
N LEU A 111 0.92 -1.50 13.68
CA LEU A 111 1.12 -2.42 12.56
C LEU A 111 2.24 -1.96 11.63
N ALA A 112 2.32 -0.66 11.32
CA ALA A 112 3.37 -0.08 10.49
C ALA A 112 4.76 -0.31 11.11
N ILE A 113 4.90 -0.08 12.42
CA ILE A 113 6.15 -0.33 13.16
C ILE A 113 6.54 -1.82 13.09
N LYS A 114 5.58 -2.73 13.32
CA LYS A 114 5.82 -4.18 13.23
C LYS A 114 6.23 -4.63 11.82
N LEU A 115 5.61 -4.07 10.79
CA LEU A 115 5.97 -4.35 9.40
C LEU A 115 7.40 -3.87 9.11
N LEU A 116 7.74 -2.65 9.50
CA LEU A 116 9.08 -2.10 9.30
C LEU A 116 10.15 -2.95 10.00
N GLN A 117 9.88 -3.38 11.25
CA GLN A 117 10.80 -4.25 11.98
C GLN A 117 11.00 -5.60 11.27
N ARG A 118 9.92 -6.22 10.78
CA ARG A 118 10.00 -7.49 10.03
C ARG A 118 10.78 -7.32 8.72
N LEU A 119 10.54 -6.24 7.99
CA LEU A 119 11.25 -5.95 6.74
C LEU A 119 12.74 -5.74 7.00
N ASN A 120 13.11 -4.98 8.03
CA ASN A 120 14.52 -4.78 8.38
C ASN A 120 15.22 -6.10 8.75
N HIS A 121 14.55 -6.98 9.50
CA HIS A 121 15.08 -8.30 9.80
C HIS A 121 15.25 -9.15 8.53
N SER A 122 14.24 -9.16 7.65
CA SER A 122 14.30 -9.86 6.37
C SER A 122 15.45 -9.36 5.49
N VAL A 123 15.64 -8.04 5.40
CA VAL A 123 16.74 -7.42 4.64
C VAL A 123 18.10 -7.84 5.20
N SER A 124 18.24 -7.84 6.53
CA SER A 124 19.48 -8.29 7.19
C SER A 124 19.76 -9.78 6.92
N ALA A 125 18.74 -10.63 7.00
CA ALA A 125 18.87 -12.06 6.69
C ALA A 125 19.22 -12.31 5.22
N MET A 126 18.58 -11.58 4.29
CA MET A 126 18.89 -11.63 2.86
C MET A 126 20.32 -11.18 2.58
N LYS A 127 20.78 -10.10 3.22
CA LYS A 127 22.15 -9.59 3.08
C LYS A 127 23.18 -10.65 3.53
N THR A 128 22.92 -11.29 4.67
CA THR A 128 23.78 -12.36 5.21
C THR A 128 23.80 -13.58 4.28
N THR A 129 22.64 -13.99 3.78
CA THR A 129 22.54 -15.11 2.82
C THR A 129 23.26 -14.79 1.51
N SER A 130 23.11 -13.58 0.99
CA SER A 130 23.80 -13.11 -0.20
C SER A 130 25.33 -13.14 -0.02
N GLN A 131 25.82 -12.70 1.13
CA GLN A 131 27.24 -12.75 1.48
C GLN A 131 27.76 -14.20 1.47
N HIS A 132 27.07 -15.12 2.14
CA HIS A 132 27.45 -16.54 2.14
C HIS A 132 27.42 -17.17 0.75
N LEU A 133 26.44 -16.83 -0.09
CA LEU A 133 26.39 -17.32 -1.46
C LEU A 133 27.56 -16.78 -2.31
N SER A 134 27.98 -15.54 -2.07
CA SER A 134 29.17 -14.98 -2.72
C SER A 134 30.44 -15.75 -2.32
N GLU A 135 30.57 -16.14 -1.05
CA GLU A 135 31.70 -16.95 -0.57
C GLU A 135 31.69 -18.36 -1.17
N VAL A 136 30.51 -18.99 -1.25
CA VAL A 136 30.34 -20.30 -1.92
C VAL A 136 30.70 -20.20 -3.40
N HIS A 137 30.31 -19.13 -4.08
CA HIS A 137 30.65 -18.92 -5.48
C HIS A 137 32.16 -18.83 -5.70
N ALA A 138 32.88 -18.09 -4.83
CA ALA A 138 34.35 -18.03 -4.88
C ALA A 138 34.98 -19.42 -4.71
N LEU A 139 34.53 -20.20 -3.71
CA LEU A 139 35.02 -21.56 -3.50
C LEU A 139 34.74 -22.49 -4.69
N GLN A 140 33.57 -22.35 -5.32
CA GLN A 140 33.22 -23.14 -6.51
C GLN A 140 34.20 -22.88 -7.66
N VAL A 141 34.64 -21.63 -7.85
CA VAL A 141 35.65 -21.25 -8.85
C VAL A 141 37.00 -21.90 -8.52
N ASP A 142 37.45 -21.81 -7.26
CA ASP A 142 38.72 -22.39 -6.83
C ASP A 142 38.77 -23.91 -6.99
N ILE A 143 37.66 -24.60 -6.67
CA ILE A 143 37.52 -26.05 -6.90
C ILE A 143 37.63 -26.37 -8.40
N GLY A 144 37.04 -25.54 -9.27
CA GLY A 144 37.15 -25.69 -10.71
C GLY A 144 38.60 -25.57 -11.20
N VAL A 145 39.33 -24.56 -10.73
CA VAL A 145 40.75 -24.38 -11.05
C VAL A 145 41.59 -25.55 -10.55
N LEU A 146 41.39 -25.98 -9.31
CA LEU A 146 42.12 -27.10 -8.71
C LEU A 146 41.87 -28.41 -9.48
N LYS A 147 40.61 -28.66 -9.87
CA LYS A 147 40.25 -29.80 -10.72
C LYS A 147 40.97 -29.75 -12.07
N GLY A 148 41.06 -28.58 -12.69
CA GLY A 148 41.84 -28.37 -13.93
C GLY A 148 43.31 -28.74 -13.75
N ARG A 149 43.96 -28.19 -12.72
CA ARG A 149 45.36 -28.48 -12.40
C ARG A 149 45.61 -29.95 -12.10
N LEU A 150 44.71 -30.61 -11.35
CA LEU A 150 44.83 -32.03 -11.07
C LEU A 150 44.72 -32.87 -12.35
N THR A 151 43.80 -32.51 -13.24
CA THR A 151 43.64 -33.18 -14.55
C THR A 151 44.91 -33.05 -15.39
N GLU A 152 45.53 -31.86 -15.39
CA GLU A 152 46.82 -31.62 -16.05
C GLU A 152 47.94 -32.48 -15.44
N VAL A 153 48.05 -32.54 -14.11
CA VAL A 153 49.06 -33.37 -13.43
C VAL A 153 48.86 -34.86 -13.73
N ILE A 154 47.62 -35.36 -13.72
CA ILE A 154 47.31 -36.75 -14.09
C ILE A 154 47.70 -37.02 -15.54
N SER A 155 47.37 -36.10 -16.46
CA SER A 155 47.74 -36.23 -17.87
C SER A 155 49.25 -36.21 -18.09
N ASN A 156 49.97 -35.36 -17.37
CA ASN A 156 51.44 -35.32 -17.39
C ASN A 156 52.04 -36.63 -16.86
N CYS A 157 51.53 -37.13 -15.73
CA CYS A 157 51.95 -38.41 -15.18
C CYS A 157 51.66 -39.58 -16.14
N ASP A 158 50.50 -39.58 -16.80
CA ASP A 158 50.16 -40.59 -17.82
C ASP A 158 51.10 -40.53 -19.03
N ALA A 159 51.40 -39.33 -19.52
CA ALA A 159 52.37 -39.12 -20.60
C ALA A 159 53.78 -39.58 -20.19
N LEU A 160 54.18 -39.34 -18.94
CA LEU A 160 55.45 -39.85 -18.40
C LEU A 160 55.44 -41.38 -18.29
N CYS A 161 54.35 -41.98 -17.80
CA CYS A 161 54.20 -43.44 -17.72
C CYS A 161 54.32 -44.07 -19.11
N LYS A 162 53.67 -43.49 -20.12
CA LYS A 162 53.78 -43.91 -21.52
C LYS A 162 55.21 -43.80 -22.05
N ARG A 163 55.91 -42.71 -21.73
CA ARG A 163 57.32 -42.52 -22.13
C ARG A 163 58.24 -43.56 -21.50
N ILE A 164 58.08 -43.85 -20.21
CA ILE A 164 58.86 -44.88 -19.52
C ILE A 164 58.58 -46.27 -20.11
N ALA A 165 57.34 -46.56 -20.52
CA ALA A 165 57.02 -47.83 -21.18
C ALA A 165 57.75 -48.02 -22.52
N VAL A 166 57.95 -46.94 -23.30
CA VAL A 166 58.60 -47.00 -24.63
C VAL A 166 60.13 -46.87 -24.56
N GLU A 167 60.63 -45.95 -23.74
CA GLU A 167 62.03 -45.51 -23.73
C GLU A 167 62.76 -45.81 -22.41
N GLY A 168 62.04 -46.28 -21.39
CA GLY A 168 62.59 -46.45 -20.04
C GLY A 168 63.50 -47.69 -19.88
N PRO A 169 64.26 -47.76 -18.78
CA PRO A 169 65.04 -48.95 -18.39
C PRO A 169 64.17 -50.20 -18.24
N GLU A 170 64.68 -51.39 -18.60
CA GLU A 170 63.91 -52.65 -18.59
C GLU A 170 63.26 -52.96 -17.22
N SER A 171 63.93 -52.64 -16.11
CA SER A 171 63.39 -52.81 -14.75
C SER A 171 62.14 -51.96 -14.48
N LEU A 172 61.98 -50.81 -15.15
CA LEU A 172 60.84 -49.91 -14.97
C LEU A 172 59.69 -50.20 -15.94
N ARG A 173 59.97 -50.77 -17.11
CA ARG A 173 58.95 -51.14 -18.10
C ARG A 173 57.95 -52.17 -17.57
N SER A 174 58.40 -53.09 -16.71
CA SER A 174 57.55 -54.11 -16.10
C SER A 174 56.74 -53.61 -14.88
N SER A 175 57.12 -52.47 -14.29
CA SER A 175 56.53 -51.94 -13.05
C SER A 175 55.51 -50.82 -13.27
N VAL A 176 55.54 -50.12 -14.40
CA VAL A 176 54.68 -48.94 -14.64
C VAL A 176 53.37 -49.35 -15.31
N LYS A 177 52.24 -49.01 -14.66
CA LYS A 177 50.89 -49.16 -15.22
C LYS A 177 50.26 -47.77 -15.42
N PRO A 178 49.87 -47.38 -16.65
CA PRO A 178 49.26 -46.07 -16.89
C PRO A 178 47.94 -45.90 -16.11
N PHE A 179 47.62 -44.65 -15.75
CA PHE A 179 46.39 -44.34 -15.02
C PHE A 179 45.18 -44.52 -15.94
N SER A 180 44.35 -45.54 -15.67
CA SER A 180 43.09 -45.74 -16.37
C SER A 180 42.04 -44.79 -15.77
N VAL A 181 41.69 -43.73 -16.51
CA VAL A 181 40.58 -42.83 -16.13
C VAL A 181 39.29 -43.63 -16.23
N THR A 182 38.75 -44.06 -15.09
CA THR A 182 37.36 -44.53 -15.03
C THR A 182 36.48 -43.29 -15.13
N THR A 183 35.82 -43.11 -16.26
CA THR A 183 34.74 -42.13 -16.42
C THR A 183 33.62 -42.51 -15.46
N VAL A 184 33.59 -41.88 -14.28
CA VAL A 184 32.46 -42.00 -13.37
C VAL A 184 31.35 -41.13 -13.93
N ASP A 185 30.25 -41.76 -14.35
CA ASP A 185 29.02 -41.10 -14.79
C ASP A 185 28.53 -40.09 -13.74
N PRO A 186 28.07 -38.89 -14.13
CA PRO A 186 27.63 -37.87 -13.19
C PRO A 186 26.16 -38.11 -12.79
N GLU A 187 25.84 -39.26 -12.20
CA GLU A 187 24.57 -39.45 -11.48
C GLU A 187 24.76 -39.31 -9.97
N ILE A 188 25.18 -38.12 -9.53
CA ILE A 188 24.93 -37.71 -8.14
C ILE A 188 23.55 -37.06 -8.13
N ARG A 189 22.53 -37.91 -8.12
CA ARG A 189 21.17 -37.54 -7.76
C ARG A 189 21.20 -37.14 -6.29
N SER A 190 21.32 -35.83 -6.03
CA SER A 190 21.16 -35.25 -4.70
C SER A 190 19.86 -35.77 -4.07
N GLY A 191 20.00 -36.66 -3.09
CA GLY A 191 18.90 -37.14 -2.28
C GLY A 191 18.29 -35.96 -1.54
N SER A 192 17.15 -35.48 -2.03
CA SER A 192 16.24 -34.62 -1.29
C SER A 192 15.80 -35.39 -0.05
N SER A 193 16.33 -35.03 1.11
CA SER A 193 15.84 -35.51 2.40
C SER A 193 14.39 -35.04 2.55
N SER A 194 13.47 -35.98 2.34
CA SER A 194 12.06 -35.83 2.69
C SER A 194 11.96 -35.48 4.18
N LEU A 195 11.61 -34.23 4.48
CA LEU A 195 11.20 -33.79 5.80
C LEU A 195 10.00 -34.61 6.25
N GLN A 196 10.25 -35.57 7.14
CA GLN A 196 9.21 -36.35 7.80
C GLN A 196 8.48 -35.41 8.78
N ARG A 197 7.32 -34.95 8.34
CA ARG A 197 6.37 -34.16 9.13
C ARG A 197 5.88 -35.03 10.30
N VAL A 198 6.39 -34.79 11.50
CA VAL A 198 5.82 -35.33 12.74
C VAL A 198 4.44 -34.72 12.91
N SER A 199 3.42 -35.52 12.60
CA SER A 199 2.03 -35.18 12.86
C SER A 199 1.68 -35.64 14.26
N ASN A 200 1.41 -34.67 15.14
CA ASN A 200 0.85 -34.89 16.47
C ASN A 200 -0.42 -35.75 16.38
N LYS A 201 -0.45 -36.88 17.08
CA LYS A 201 -1.69 -37.58 17.41
C LYS A 201 -1.67 -37.97 18.88
N ILE A 202 -2.38 -37.20 19.69
CA ILE A 202 -2.77 -37.54 21.07
C ILE A 202 -3.86 -38.62 20.99
N PRO A 203 -3.79 -39.73 21.75
CA PRO A 203 -4.93 -40.61 21.95
C PRO A 203 -5.75 -40.23 23.20
N PRO A 204 -7.05 -40.57 23.23
CA PRO A 204 -7.96 -40.19 24.31
C PRO A 204 -7.76 -41.05 25.56
N SER A 205 -7.72 -40.40 26.72
CA SER A 205 -7.82 -41.04 28.02
C SER A 205 -9.20 -41.69 28.16
N THR A 206 -9.21 -43.00 28.40
CA THR A 206 -10.42 -43.74 28.79
C THR A 206 -10.47 -43.81 30.31
N GLU A 207 -11.64 -43.44 30.83
CA GLU A 207 -12.04 -43.56 32.23
C GLU A 207 -12.10 -45.03 32.67
N THR A 208 -11.59 -45.31 33.85
CA THR A 208 -12.12 -46.29 34.82
C THR A 208 -11.77 -45.82 36.22
#